data_AF-A0A3D4ZS94-F1
#
_entry.id   AF-A0A3D4ZS94-F1
#
_cell.length_a   1.000
_cell.length_b   1.000
_cell.length_c   1.000
_cell.angle_alpha   90.00
_cell.angle_beta   90.00
_cell.angle_gamma   90.00
#
_symmetry.space_group_name_H-M   'P 1'
#
loop_
_entity.id
_entity.type
_entity.pdbx_description
1 polymer ?
#
loop_
_entity_poly.entity_id
_entity_poly.type
_entity_poly.pdbx_seq_one_letter_code
_entity_poly.pdbx_strand_id
1 'polypeptide(L)'
;MTWALAADCVQYAEARGEGAYPGLVTDYRRALALVALPDGGAYVVDVFRVSGGSRHDWALHGSADEDQAFASEPALDPFSGSLMPPGVEFHRWGPEKGEYGTNTIGGHNNSYGVYEDLQHGSAEATVAVDFRCADGAATRTSILGQPGAALYAGTQPSIRRALENSDRAYDYRMPAVLIRREGENLGSVFAAVHEPHVDAPALSVEALPLSGSPEGCAGIICRGEGFTDYHLSGAGPDARMQVEGLPFSATGRYAFVRVVDGRPVKMALVDGASVAFGDQAVNLPPCPEGTVLGVLNAETGDDLHALVVDADIEPRQGLPGERVIVEFGDRSTFGLQVAEVRRDGDRTLIVLSHRPGFTLSGDGQTATHTHHPHPEMPGAVT
;
A
#
# COMPACT_ATOMS: atom_id res chain seq x y z
N MET A 1 4.40 18.04 -2.90
CA MET A 1 5.64 17.20 -2.82
C MET A 1 5.52 16.24 -1.63
N THR A 2 6.36 15.22 -1.49
CA THR A 2 6.46 14.43 -0.26
C THR A 2 7.91 14.35 0.17
N TRP A 3 8.25 14.93 1.32
CA TRP A 3 9.55 14.66 1.93
C TRP A 3 9.55 13.25 2.50
N ALA A 4 10.48 12.43 2.04
CA ALA A 4 10.90 11.23 2.75
C ALA A 4 12.24 11.54 3.40
N LEU A 5 12.26 11.67 4.73
CA LEU A 5 13.51 11.44 5.45
C LEU A 5 13.62 9.92 5.59
N ALA A 6 14.07 9.27 4.51
CA ALA A 6 14.23 7.83 4.50
C ALA A 6 15.47 7.46 5.30
N ALA A 7 15.31 6.61 6.32
CA ALA A 7 16.44 5.80 6.74
C ALA A 7 16.84 4.92 5.55
N ASP A 8 18.14 4.74 5.35
CA ASP A 8 18.72 3.82 4.35
C ASP A 8 18.13 2.40 4.37
N CYS A 9 17.48 2.01 5.48
CA CYS A 9 16.86 0.70 5.67
C CYS A 9 15.35 0.66 5.42
N VAL A 10 14.66 1.74 5.05
CA VAL A 10 13.20 1.71 4.79
C VAL A 10 12.82 2.45 3.51
N GLN A 11 12.01 1.81 2.68
CA GLN A 11 11.40 2.39 1.48
C GLN A 11 9.89 2.34 1.62
N TYR A 12 9.22 3.46 1.35
CA TYR A 12 7.78 3.60 1.52
C TYR A 12 7.11 3.97 0.20
N ALA A 13 5.95 3.36 -0.07
CA ALA A 13 5.06 3.75 -1.14
C ALA A 13 3.61 3.72 -0.65
N GLU A 14 2.80 4.69 -1.06
CA GLU A 14 1.36 4.68 -0.85
C GLU A 14 0.67 5.05 -2.16
N ALA A 15 -0.43 4.37 -2.45
CA ALA A 15 -1.29 4.69 -3.59
C ALA A 15 -2.75 4.69 -3.16
N ARG A 16 -3.53 5.57 -3.78
CA ARG A 16 -4.98 5.65 -3.61
C ARG A 16 -5.70 5.04 -4.81
N GLY A 17 -6.93 4.60 -4.60
CA GLY A 17 -7.71 3.85 -5.57
C GLY A 17 -9.21 4.02 -5.40
N GLU A 18 -9.67 5.16 -4.85
CA GLU A 18 -11.11 5.45 -4.67
C GLU A 18 -11.87 5.41 -6.00
N GLY A 19 -11.18 5.67 -7.12
CA GLY A 19 -11.73 5.55 -8.48
C GLY A 19 -12.22 4.14 -8.84
N ALA A 20 -11.79 3.10 -8.11
CA ALA A 20 -12.33 1.74 -8.26
C ALA A 20 -13.79 1.61 -7.76
N TYR A 21 -14.21 2.51 -6.86
CA TYR A 21 -15.53 2.50 -6.24
C TYR A 21 -16.11 3.94 -6.15
N PRO A 22 -16.37 4.58 -7.29
CA PRO A 22 -16.73 6.00 -7.34
C PRO A 22 -18.03 6.28 -6.58
N GLY A 23 -17.99 7.27 -5.68
CA GLY A 23 -19.13 7.69 -4.86
C GLY A 23 -19.50 6.72 -3.72
N LEU A 24 -18.82 5.58 -3.60
CA LEU A 24 -19.08 4.58 -2.56
C LEU A 24 -18.07 4.66 -1.40
N VAL A 25 -16.79 4.92 -1.71
CA VAL A 25 -15.71 5.00 -0.73
C VAL A 25 -15.17 6.43 -0.63
N THR A 26 -14.79 6.82 0.59
CA THR A 26 -14.13 8.11 0.88
C THR A 26 -12.63 7.96 1.11
N ASP A 27 -12.17 6.75 1.44
CA ASP A 27 -10.77 6.35 1.51
C ASP A 27 -10.65 4.94 0.92
N TYR A 28 -9.64 4.73 0.07
CA TYR A 28 -9.28 3.43 -0.49
C TYR A 28 -7.82 3.50 -0.90
N ARG A 29 -6.91 3.14 0.00
CA ARG A 29 -5.46 3.31 -0.22
C ARG A 29 -4.67 2.21 0.43
N ARG A 30 -3.54 1.87 -0.18
CA ARG A 30 -2.61 0.86 0.35
C ARG A 30 -1.22 1.47 0.46
N ALA A 31 -0.60 1.27 1.60
CA ALA A 31 0.75 1.68 1.90
C ALA A 31 1.63 0.45 2.12
N LEU A 32 2.80 0.43 1.48
CA LEU A 32 3.81 -0.59 1.66
C LEU A 32 5.09 0.04 2.20
N ALA A 33 5.71 -0.58 3.19
CA ALA A 33 7.06 -0.25 3.62
C ALA A 33 7.98 -1.49 3.52
N LEU A 34 8.97 -1.44 2.64
CA LEU A 34 10.03 -2.46 2.55
C LEU A 34 11.14 -2.10 3.51
N VAL A 35 11.46 -3.00 4.43
CA VAL A 35 12.42 -2.77 5.51
C VAL A 35 13.58 -3.75 5.40
N ALA A 36 14.79 -3.23 5.25
CA ALA A 36 16.01 -4.03 5.24
C ALA A 36 16.39 -4.47 6.67
N LEU A 37 16.66 -5.76 6.81
CA LEU A 37 17.16 -6.36 8.04
C LEU A 37 18.69 -6.26 8.10
N PRO A 38 19.30 -6.21 9.31
CA PRO A 38 20.75 -6.11 9.46
C PRO A 38 21.54 -7.28 8.84
N ASP A 39 20.93 -8.44 8.71
CA ASP A 39 21.50 -9.67 8.12
C ASP A 39 21.42 -9.73 6.58
N GLY A 40 20.83 -8.71 5.95
CA GLY A 40 20.63 -8.63 4.50
C GLY A 40 19.27 -9.16 4.02
N GLY A 41 18.43 -9.70 4.93
CA GLY A 41 17.04 -10.00 4.65
C GLY A 41 16.18 -8.75 4.54
N ALA A 42 14.88 -8.93 4.27
CA ALA A 42 13.91 -7.85 4.30
C ALA A 42 12.51 -8.35 4.63
N TYR A 43 11.67 -7.47 5.15
CA TYR A 43 10.23 -7.72 5.31
C TYR A 43 9.43 -6.54 4.75
N VAL A 44 8.14 -6.77 4.50
CA VAL A 44 7.22 -5.74 4.02
C VAL A 44 6.12 -5.52 5.04
N VAL A 45 5.88 -4.26 5.41
CA VAL A 45 4.66 -3.83 6.10
C VAL A 45 3.63 -3.43 5.05
N ASP A 46 2.43 -4.02 5.09
CA ASP A 46 1.27 -3.65 4.27
C ASP A 46 0.20 -3.04 5.17
N VAL A 47 -0.24 -1.82 4.85
CA VAL A 47 -1.39 -1.17 5.51
C VAL A 47 -2.40 -0.74 4.46
N PHE A 48 -3.55 -1.38 4.46
CA PHE A 48 -4.68 -1.08 3.58
C PHE A 48 -5.80 -0.40 4.36
N ARG A 49 -6.19 0.79 3.91
CA ARG A 49 -7.26 1.61 4.50
C ARG A 49 -8.42 1.70 3.56
N VAL A 50 -9.62 1.55 4.10
CA VAL A 50 -10.85 1.74 3.35
C VAL A 50 -11.96 2.25 4.24
N SER A 51 -12.66 3.28 3.75
CA SER A 51 -13.81 3.90 4.43
C SER A 51 -14.99 4.07 3.46
N GLY A 52 -16.19 3.76 3.94
CA GLY A 52 -17.43 3.71 3.14
C GLY A 52 -17.92 2.28 2.95
N GLY A 53 -18.92 2.09 2.07
CA GLY A 53 -19.44 0.76 1.74
C GLY A 53 -19.97 -0.08 2.93
N SER A 54 -20.20 -1.36 2.67
CA SER A 54 -20.77 -2.31 3.65
C SER A 54 -19.99 -3.63 3.78
N ARG A 55 -19.01 -3.87 2.90
CA ARG A 55 -18.12 -5.03 2.95
C ARG A 55 -16.74 -4.60 2.51
N HIS A 56 -15.74 -4.91 3.32
CA HIS A 56 -14.33 -4.72 3.01
C HIS A 56 -13.62 -6.06 3.03
N ASP A 57 -12.94 -6.37 1.93
CA ASP A 57 -12.15 -7.58 1.78
C ASP A 57 -10.67 -7.20 1.54
N TRP A 58 -9.78 -7.72 2.37
CA TRP A 58 -8.33 -7.72 2.12
C TRP A 58 -7.94 -9.13 1.68
N ALA A 59 -7.41 -9.25 0.47
CA ALA A 59 -7.04 -10.54 -0.12
C ALA A 59 -5.52 -10.67 -0.26
N LEU A 60 -5.02 -11.87 0.01
CA LEU A 60 -3.63 -12.28 -0.16
C LEU A 60 -3.61 -13.61 -0.91
N HIS A 61 -2.79 -13.69 -1.95
CA HIS A 61 -2.68 -14.88 -2.80
C HIS A 61 -1.28 -15.49 -2.69
N GLY A 62 -1.19 -16.81 -2.79
CA GLY A 62 0.07 -17.50 -2.99
C GLY A 62 0.67 -17.24 -4.37
N SER A 63 1.77 -17.91 -4.65
CA SER A 63 2.44 -17.93 -5.94
C SER A 63 1.48 -18.39 -7.03
N ALA A 64 1.36 -17.59 -8.08
CA ALA A 64 0.64 -17.99 -9.28
C ALA A 64 1.48 -18.88 -10.21
N ASP A 65 2.78 -19.02 -9.91
CA ASP A 65 3.79 -19.68 -10.74
C ASP A 65 4.17 -21.07 -10.18
N GLU A 66 4.10 -21.26 -8.86
CA GLU A 66 4.59 -22.46 -8.15
C GLU A 66 3.52 -23.04 -7.22
N ASP A 67 3.57 -24.36 -6.98
CA ASP A 67 2.76 -24.98 -5.93
C ASP A 67 3.22 -24.54 -4.54
N GLN A 68 2.26 -24.21 -3.67
CA GLN A 68 2.54 -23.83 -2.28
C GLN A 68 1.62 -24.55 -1.30
N ALA A 69 2.20 -25.02 -0.20
CA ALA A 69 1.46 -25.49 0.97
C ALA A 69 1.02 -24.29 1.81
N PHE A 70 -0.20 -24.36 2.36
CA PHE A 70 -0.76 -23.36 3.26
C PHE A 70 -0.72 -23.85 4.71
N ALA A 71 -0.36 -22.96 5.63
CA ALA A 71 -0.54 -23.14 7.07
C ALA A 71 -1.05 -21.86 7.71
N SER A 72 -1.70 -21.99 8.87
CA SER A 72 -2.23 -20.87 9.65
C SER A 72 -2.06 -21.09 11.15
N GLU A 73 -1.89 -19.98 11.85
CA GLU A 73 -1.81 -19.90 13.31
C GLU A 73 -2.73 -18.76 13.79
N PRO A 74 -3.78 -19.06 14.58
CA PRO A 74 -4.25 -20.41 14.92
C PRO A 74 -4.74 -21.19 13.70
N ALA A 75 -4.84 -22.52 13.84
CA ALA A 75 -5.43 -23.37 12.81
C ALA A 75 -6.90 -22.99 12.56
N LEU A 76 -7.32 -23.08 11.31
CA LEU A 76 -8.66 -22.73 10.85
C LEU A 76 -9.57 -23.95 10.78
N ASP A 77 -10.88 -23.71 10.91
CA ASP A 77 -11.90 -24.74 10.82
C ASP A 77 -12.34 -24.94 9.36
N PRO A 78 -12.58 -26.17 8.88
CA PRO A 78 -13.17 -26.40 7.57
C PRO A 78 -14.50 -25.67 7.39
N PHE A 79 -14.69 -25.03 6.24
CA PHE A 79 -15.88 -24.26 5.89
C PHE A 79 -16.51 -24.81 4.61
N SER A 80 -17.66 -25.48 4.72
CA SER A 80 -18.35 -26.08 3.58
C SER A 80 -19.20 -25.09 2.77
N GLY A 81 -19.15 -23.80 3.11
CA GLY A 81 -19.91 -22.75 2.43
C GLY A 81 -19.22 -22.23 1.17
N SER A 82 -19.74 -21.13 0.63
CA SER A 82 -19.12 -20.38 -0.47
C SER A 82 -18.95 -18.93 -0.04
N LEU A 83 -18.00 -18.21 -0.65
CA LEU A 83 -17.91 -16.75 -0.51
C LEU A 83 -18.94 -16.00 -1.37
N MET A 84 -19.67 -16.72 -2.23
CA MET A 84 -20.83 -16.18 -2.95
C MET A 84 -21.95 -15.81 -1.96
N PRO A 85 -22.77 -14.79 -2.27
CA PRO A 85 -23.94 -14.48 -1.46
C PRO A 85 -24.91 -15.66 -1.37
N PRO A 86 -25.68 -15.77 -0.25
CA PRO A 86 -26.66 -16.84 -0.09
C PRO A 86 -27.63 -16.92 -1.28
N GLY A 87 -27.75 -18.12 -1.86
CA GLY A 87 -28.64 -18.38 -3.00
C GLY A 87 -28.10 -17.98 -4.37
N VAL A 88 -26.86 -17.46 -4.46
CA VAL A 88 -26.21 -17.14 -5.74
C VAL A 88 -25.25 -18.27 -6.11
N GLU A 89 -25.50 -18.92 -7.23
CA GLU A 89 -24.65 -20.00 -7.74
C GLU A 89 -23.42 -19.42 -8.47
N PHE A 90 -22.26 -20.02 -8.23
CA PHE A 90 -21.04 -19.73 -8.99
C PHE A 90 -21.14 -20.34 -10.39
N HIS A 91 -20.92 -19.55 -11.44
CA HIS A 91 -20.79 -20.09 -12.79
C HIS A 91 -19.33 -20.04 -13.23
N ARG A 92 -18.75 -21.21 -13.49
CA ARG A 92 -17.39 -21.31 -14.04
C ARG A 92 -17.29 -20.57 -15.37
N TRP A 93 -16.19 -19.83 -15.53
CA TRP A 93 -15.77 -19.26 -16.81
C TRP A 93 -15.68 -20.36 -17.87
N GLY A 94 -16.42 -20.18 -18.96
CA GLY A 94 -16.48 -21.13 -20.07
C GLY A 94 -15.49 -20.80 -21.19
N PRO A 95 -15.29 -21.73 -22.14
CA PRO A 95 -14.29 -21.61 -23.20
C PRO A 95 -14.56 -20.44 -24.16
N GLU A 96 -15.81 -19.99 -24.28
CA GLU A 96 -16.19 -18.93 -25.22
C GLU A 96 -15.75 -17.52 -24.79
N LYS A 97 -15.75 -17.23 -23.48
CA LYS A 97 -15.46 -15.90 -22.95
C LYS A 97 -14.28 -15.87 -21.96
N GLY A 98 -13.82 -17.04 -21.52
CA GLY A 98 -12.75 -17.18 -20.54
C GLY A 98 -12.98 -16.37 -19.27
N GLU A 99 -11.89 -16.07 -18.58
CA GLU A 99 -11.84 -15.25 -17.36
C GLU A 99 -12.23 -13.77 -17.58
N TYR A 100 -12.28 -13.32 -18.83
CA TYR A 100 -12.75 -11.98 -19.21
C TYR A 100 -14.27 -11.91 -19.45
N GLY A 101 -14.98 -13.02 -19.21
CA GLY A 101 -16.42 -13.16 -19.44
C GLY A 101 -17.32 -12.61 -18.34
N THR A 102 -18.27 -13.44 -17.88
CA THR A 102 -19.33 -13.08 -16.93
C THR A 102 -18.77 -12.86 -15.52
N ASN A 103 -18.23 -11.67 -15.27
CA ASN A 103 -17.67 -11.28 -13.96
C ASN A 103 -18.73 -10.96 -12.90
N THR A 104 -20.00 -10.87 -13.32
CA THR A 104 -21.13 -10.54 -12.44
C THR A 104 -22.30 -11.50 -12.66
N ILE A 105 -22.84 -12.09 -11.59
CA ILE A 105 -24.04 -12.93 -11.59
C ILE A 105 -25.03 -12.38 -10.56
N GLY A 106 -26.25 -12.06 -11.01
CA GLY A 106 -27.28 -11.51 -10.12
C GLY A 106 -26.87 -10.19 -9.44
N GLY A 107 -25.97 -9.41 -10.05
CA GLY A 107 -25.42 -8.17 -9.47
C GLY A 107 -24.23 -8.38 -8.53
N HIS A 108 -23.75 -9.62 -8.37
CA HIS A 108 -22.65 -9.96 -7.48
C HIS A 108 -21.40 -10.40 -8.25
N ASN A 109 -20.22 -10.08 -7.72
CA ASN A 109 -18.96 -10.50 -8.31
C ASN A 109 -18.84 -12.04 -8.31
N ASN A 110 -18.79 -12.64 -9.50
CA ASN A 110 -18.72 -14.08 -9.71
C ASN A 110 -17.38 -14.67 -9.21
N SER A 111 -16.33 -13.85 -9.12
CA SER A 111 -15.00 -14.29 -8.69
C SER A 111 -14.97 -14.78 -7.24
N TYR A 112 -15.94 -14.46 -6.39
CA TYR A 112 -15.99 -15.07 -5.05
C TYR A 112 -16.26 -16.58 -5.08
N GLY A 113 -16.86 -17.08 -6.16
CA GLY A 113 -17.18 -18.50 -6.30
C GLY A 113 -16.01 -19.38 -6.70
N VAL A 114 -14.86 -18.79 -7.08
CA VAL A 114 -13.67 -19.56 -7.49
C VAL A 114 -12.89 -20.14 -6.31
N TYR A 115 -13.21 -19.71 -5.09
CA TYR A 115 -12.60 -20.22 -3.88
C TYR A 115 -13.16 -21.61 -3.56
N GLU A 116 -12.28 -22.59 -3.50
CA GLU A 116 -12.57 -23.99 -3.15
C GLU A 116 -11.80 -24.35 -1.86
N ASP A 117 -12.11 -25.50 -1.26
CA ASP A 117 -11.46 -26.03 -0.05
C ASP A 117 -11.38 -25.04 1.11
N LEU A 118 -12.47 -24.29 1.31
CA LEU A 118 -12.51 -23.19 2.25
C LEU A 118 -12.33 -23.66 3.70
N GLN A 119 -11.64 -22.81 4.45
CA GLN A 119 -11.47 -22.82 5.89
C GLN A 119 -11.85 -21.44 6.42
N HIS A 120 -12.28 -21.36 7.67
CA HIS A 120 -12.76 -20.16 8.31
C HIS A 120 -12.19 -20.01 9.73
N GLY A 121 -11.96 -18.77 10.13
CA GLY A 121 -11.58 -18.40 11.50
C GLY A 121 -11.87 -16.94 11.80
N SER A 122 -11.53 -16.51 13.01
CA SER A 122 -11.61 -15.10 13.41
C SER A 122 -10.28 -14.40 13.11
N ALA A 123 -10.36 -13.13 12.68
CA ALA A 123 -9.23 -12.21 12.57
C ALA A 123 -9.38 -11.03 13.55
N GLU A 124 -10.03 -11.23 14.70
CA GLU A 124 -10.12 -10.20 15.75
C GLU A 124 -8.82 -10.06 16.56
N ALA A 125 -8.05 -11.15 16.64
CA ALA A 125 -6.68 -11.16 17.15
C ALA A 125 -5.68 -11.30 16.01
N THR A 126 -4.41 -11.00 16.27
CA THR A 126 -3.34 -11.23 15.31
C THR A 126 -3.31 -12.70 14.91
N VAL A 127 -3.34 -12.95 13.62
CA VAL A 127 -3.21 -14.28 13.02
C VAL A 127 -1.97 -14.30 12.14
N ALA A 128 -1.47 -15.48 11.86
CA ALA A 128 -0.39 -15.61 10.90
C ALA A 128 -0.66 -16.74 9.92
N VAL A 129 -0.25 -16.53 8.69
CA VAL A 129 -0.37 -17.51 7.61
C VAL A 129 0.97 -17.74 6.96
N ASP A 130 1.18 -18.93 6.41
CA ASP A 130 2.40 -19.32 5.74
C ASP A 130 2.06 -19.91 4.38
N PHE A 131 2.74 -19.43 3.34
CA PHE A 131 2.74 -20.06 2.02
C PHE A 131 4.14 -20.60 1.74
N ARG A 132 4.26 -21.92 1.62
CA ARG A 132 5.55 -22.61 1.51
C ARG A 132 5.70 -23.35 0.18
N CYS A 133 6.73 -23.00 -0.56
CA CYS A 133 7.17 -23.70 -1.76
C CYS A 133 7.82 -25.06 -1.43
N ALA A 134 7.86 -25.96 -2.41
CA ALA A 134 8.41 -27.29 -2.24
C ALA A 134 9.93 -27.32 -1.94
N ASP A 135 10.66 -26.28 -2.33
CA ASP A 135 12.10 -26.11 -2.06
C ASP A 135 12.40 -25.58 -0.65
N GLY A 136 11.36 -25.30 0.14
CA GLY A 136 11.45 -24.79 1.50
C GLY A 136 11.29 -23.29 1.61
N ALA A 137 11.42 -22.52 0.52
CA ALA A 137 11.17 -21.07 0.55
C ALA A 137 9.71 -20.80 0.94
N ALA A 138 9.50 -19.86 1.86
CA ALA A 138 8.19 -19.57 2.41
C ALA A 138 8.02 -18.06 2.66
N THR A 139 6.77 -17.63 2.75
CA THR A 139 6.41 -16.29 3.24
C THR A 139 5.46 -16.42 4.39
N ARG A 140 5.90 -15.99 5.58
CA ARG A 140 5.06 -15.77 6.75
C ARG A 140 4.38 -14.42 6.59
N THR A 141 3.06 -14.37 6.69
CA THR A 141 2.32 -13.11 6.80
C THR A 141 1.63 -13.04 8.15
N SER A 142 2.07 -12.12 9.00
CA SER A 142 1.42 -11.81 10.27
C SER A 142 0.40 -10.68 10.05
N ILE A 143 -0.88 -10.96 10.27
CA ILE A 143 -1.99 -10.05 10.00
C ILE A 143 -2.53 -9.58 11.35
N LEU A 144 -2.50 -8.28 11.61
CA LEU A 144 -2.99 -7.72 12.86
C LEU A 144 -4.50 -7.84 12.97
N GLY A 145 -4.96 -8.15 14.18
CA GLY A 145 -6.37 -8.33 14.47
C GLY A 145 -7.19 -7.05 14.33
N GLN A 146 -8.43 -7.18 13.87
CA GLN A 146 -9.39 -6.08 13.77
C GLN A 146 -10.78 -6.52 14.27
N PRO A 147 -11.48 -5.70 15.09
CA PRO A 147 -12.82 -6.05 15.58
C PRO A 147 -13.82 -6.40 14.47
N GLY A 148 -14.52 -7.52 14.63
CA GLY A 148 -15.51 -8.02 13.68
C GLY A 148 -14.93 -8.54 12.36
N ALA A 149 -13.62 -8.78 12.27
CA ALA A 149 -12.99 -9.36 11.09
C ALA A 149 -13.06 -10.89 11.10
N ALA A 150 -13.50 -11.46 9.98
CA ALA A 150 -13.46 -12.89 9.70
C ALA A 150 -12.32 -13.21 8.74
N LEU A 151 -11.70 -14.38 8.90
CA LEU A 151 -10.70 -14.92 7.99
C LEU A 151 -11.30 -16.09 7.22
N TYR A 152 -11.11 -16.07 5.92
CA TYR A 152 -11.33 -17.20 5.03
C TYR A 152 -10.02 -17.56 4.35
N ALA A 153 -9.70 -18.86 4.29
CA ALA A 153 -8.57 -19.36 3.52
C ALA A 153 -9.04 -20.53 2.66
N GLY A 154 -8.38 -20.77 1.53
CA GLY A 154 -8.73 -21.88 0.65
C GLY A 154 -7.80 -21.90 -0.55
N THR A 155 -8.29 -22.43 -1.67
CA THR A 155 -7.56 -22.40 -2.93
C THR A 155 -8.35 -21.68 -4.01
N GLN A 156 -7.64 -21.10 -4.99
CA GLN A 156 -8.23 -20.49 -6.18
C GLN A 156 -7.40 -20.82 -7.44
N PRO A 157 -7.94 -20.62 -8.65
CA PRO A 157 -7.20 -20.77 -9.91
C PRO A 157 -5.82 -20.10 -9.94
N SER A 158 -4.79 -20.85 -10.31
CA SER A 158 -3.42 -20.35 -10.52
C SER A 158 -3.20 -20.00 -11.99
N ILE A 159 -3.63 -18.79 -12.38
CA ILE A 159 -3.77 -18.42 -13.81
C ILE A 159 -2.45 -18.48 -14.60
N ARG A 160 -1.30 -18.12 -14.01
CA ARG A 160 -0.02 -18.15 -14.75
C ARG A 160 0.41 -19.55 -15.17
N ARG A 161 0.10 -20.58 -14.36
CA ARG A 161 0.37 -21.98 -14.69
C ARG A 161 -0.53 -22.51 -15.82
N ALA A 162 -1.64 -21.85 -16.09
CA ALA A 162 -2.45 -22.12 -17.27
C ALA A 162 -1.80 -21.61 -18.57
N LEU A 163 -0.71 -20.81 -18.49
CA LEU A 163 0.06 -20.30 -19.65
C LEU A 163 -0.83 -19.61 -20.71
N GLU A 164 -1.67 -18.68 -20.27
CA GLU A 164 -2.64 -17.94 -21.10
C GLU A 164 -3.69 -18.84 -21.80
N ASN A 165 -3.79 -20.12 -21.41
CA ASN A 165 -4.83 -21.02 -21.89
C ASN A 165 -6.03 -21.03 -20.94
N SER A 166 -7.09 -20.32 -21.33
CA SER A 166 -8.33 -20.22 -20.55
C SER A 166 -9.02 -21.56 -20.28
N ASP A 167 -8.84 -22.57 -21.15
CA ASP A 167 -9.42 -23.91 -20.93
C ASP A 167 -8.77 -24.63 -19.74
N ARG A 168 -7.58 -24.18 -19.34
CA ARG A 168 -6.75 -24.75 -18.27
C ARG A 168 -6.76 -23.92 -17.00
N ALA A 169 -7.56 -22.84 -16.95
CA ALA A 169 -7.64 -21.95 -15.79
C ALA A 169 -7.94 -22.72 -14.50
N TYR A 170 -8.72 -23.81 -14.59
CA TYR A 170 -9.08 -24.64 -13.45
C TYR A 170 -8.20 -25.88 -13.24
N ASP A 171 -7.15 -26.09 -14.02
CA ASP A 171 -6.23 -27.23 -13.86
C ASP A 171 -5.28 -27.04 -12.67
N TYR A 172 -5.01 -25.78 -12.31
CA TYR A 172 -4.04 -25.38 -11.31
C TYR A 172 -4.69 -24.57 -10.20
N ARG A 173 -4.18 -24.74 -8.99
CA ARG A 173 -4.67 -24.06 -7.79
C ARG A 173 -3.50 -23.44 -7.04
N MET A 174 -3.76 -22.32 -6.39
CA MET A 174 -2.85 -21.67 -5.45
C MET A 174 -3.61 -21.34 -4.16
N PRO A 175 -2.93 -21.35 -2.99
CA PRO A 175 -3.58 -20.96 -1.75
C PRO A 175 -3.94 -19.47 -1.78
N ALA A 176 -5.01 -19.11 -1.07
CA ALA A 176 -5.47 -17.73 -0.94
C ALA A 176 -6.10 -17.50 0.43
N VAL A 177 -5.98 -16.27 0.91
CA VAL A 177 -6.54 -15.79 2.18
C VAL A 177 -7.34 -14.52 1.90
N LEU A 178 -8.48 -14.39 2.57
CA LEU A 178 -9.37 -13.24 2.52
C LEU A 178 -9.81 -12.86 3.93
N ILE A 179 -9.49 -11.64 4.34
CA ILE A 179 -9.98 -11.05 5.60
C ILE A 179 -11.17 -10.16 5.25
N ARG A 180 -12.32 -10.45 5.86
CA ARG A 180 -13.59 -9.79 5.58
C ARG A 180 -14.09 -9.04 6.80
N ARG A 181 -14.55 -7.80 6.58
CA ARG A 181 -15.42 -7.06 7.49
C ARG A 181 -16.73 -6.72 6.81
N GLU A 182 -17.81 -6.79 7.56
CA GLU A 182 -19.16 -6.45 7.11
C GLU A 182 -19.85 -5.52 8.11
N GLY A 183 -20.70 -4.64 7.61
CA GLY A 183 -21.45 -3.67 8.42
C GLY A 183 -22.00 -2.53 7.57
N GLU A 184 -22.30 -1.40 8.19
CA GLU A 184 -22.76 -0.19 7.49
C GLU A 184 -21.71 0.91 7.60
N ASN A 185 -21.41 1.60 6.49
CA ASN A 185 -20.46 2.71 6.41
C ASN A 185 -19.14 2.41 7.15
N LEU A 186 -18.51 1.29 6.77
CA LEU A 186 -17.36 0.75 7.48
C LEU A 186 -16.14 1.68 7.36
N GLY A 187 -15.34 1.75 8.42
CA GLY A 187 -13.93 2.18 8.36
C GLY A 187 -13.03 1.01 8.72
N SER A 188 -12.02 0.69 7.91
CA SER A 188 -11.09 -0.42 8.15
C SER A 188 -9.64 -0.06 7.91
N VAL A 189 -8.77 -0.64 8.75
CA VAL A 189 -7.32 -0.61 8.58
C VAL A 189 -6.83 -2.05 8.72
N PHE A 190 -6.56 -2.69 7.58
CA PHE A 190 -5.93 -4.00 7.54
C PHE A 190 -4.43 -3.79 7.55
N ALA A 191 -3.73 -4.35 8.53
CA ALA A 191 -2.29 -4.23 8.65
C ALA A 191 -1.65 -5.62 8.69
N ALA A 192 -0.63 -5.84 7.87
CA ALA A 192 0.07 -7.10 7.77
C ALA A 192 1.59 -6.90 7.64
N VAL A 193 2.35 -7.90 8.04
CA VAL A 193 3.81 -7.98 7.87
C VAL A 193 4.14 -9.25 7.12
N HIS A 194 4.75 -9.12 5.95
CA HIS A 194 5.20 -10.21 5.09
C HIS A 194 6.70 -10.43 5.28
N GLU A 195 7.07 -11.60 5.75
CA GLU A 195 8.43 -12.03 6.02
C GLU A 195 8.76 -13.29 5.20
N PRO A 196 9.62 -13.18 4.18
CA PRO A 196 10.21 -14.34 3.53
C PRO A 196 11.14 -15.10 4.48
N HIS A 197 11.08 -16.43 4.47
CA HIS A 197 11.96 -17.31 5.25
C HIS A 197 12.18 -18.66 4.56
N VAL A 198 13.13 -19.45 5.06
CA VAL A 198 13.38 -20.83 4.59
C VAL A 198 13.05 -21.81 5.71
N ASP A 199 13.69 -21.66 6.87
CA ASP A 199 13.47 -22.56 8.01
C ASP A 199 12.30 -22.08 8.88
N ALA A 200 12.43 -20.89 9.45
CA ALA A 200 11.43 -20.29 10.34
C ALA A 200 11.42 -18.76 10.19
N PRO A 201 10.28 -18.10 10.48
CA PRO A 201 10.23 -16.65 10.60
C PRO A 201 11.13 -16.18 11.76
N ALA A 202 11.85 -15.09 11.53
CA ALA A 202 12.72 -14.43 12.50
C ALA A 202 12.01 -13.29 13.25
N LEU A 203 10.85 -12.83 12.78
CA LEU A 203 10.11 -11.72 13.37
C LEU A 203 8.93 -12.19 14.23
N SER A 204 8.84 -11.63 15.43
CA SER A 204 7.60 -11.56 16.21
C SER A 204 6.89 -10.24 15.88
N VAL A 205 5.62 -10.33 15.47
CA VAL A 205 4.83 -9.18 15.02
C VAL A 205 3.60 -9.00 15.92
N GLU A 206 3.41 -7.79 16.44
CA GLU A 206 2.26 -7.44 17.27
C GLU A 206 1.68 -6.07 16.87
N ALA A 207 0.43 -5.84 17.25
CA ALA A 207 -0.16 -4.51 17.21
C ALA A 207 0.47 -3.63 18.29
N LEU A 208 0.83 -2.41 17.93
CA LEU A 208 1.35 -1.41 18.86
C LEU A 208 0.20 -0.44 19.25
N PRO A 209 -0.29 -0.48 20.51
CA PRO A 209 -1.44 0.32 20.91
C PRO A 209 -1.16 1.83 20.81
N LEU A 210 -2.08 2.55 20.19
CA LEU A 210 -2.04 4.01 20.06
C LEU A 210 -3.03 4.66 21.03
N SER A 211 -2.56 5.68 21.75
CA SER A 211 -3.39 6.45 22.68
C SER A 211 -4.56 7.11 21.96
N GLY A 212 -5.78 6.88 22.46
CA GLY A 212 -7.00 7.47 21.89
C GLY A 212 -7.46 6.86 20.56
N SER A 213 -6.79 5.82 20.07
CA SER A 213 -7.15 5.08 18.86
C SER A 213 -7.48 5.99 17.64
N PRO A 214 -6.53 6.84 17.21
CA PRO A 214 -6.78 7.78 16.11
C PRO A 214 -7.27 7.03 14.86
N GLU A 215 -8.38 7.50 14.30
CA GLU A 215 -9.03 6.85 13.15
C GLU A 215 -8.07 6.70 11.97
N GLY A 216 -8.14 5.55 11.29
CA GLY A 216 -7.31 5.27 10.12
C GLY A 216 -5.81 5.09 10.45
N CYS A 217 -5.40 5.07 11.70
CA CYS A 217 -4.00 4.90 12.08
C CYS A 217 -3.72 3.47 12.56
N ALA A 218 -2.49 2.99 12.34
CA ALA A 218 -2.02 1.69 12.81
C ALA A 218 -0.63 1.81 13.44
N GLY A 219 -0.43 1.13 14.55
CA GLY A 219 0.88 0.90 15.14
C GLY A 219 1.26 -0.57 14.99
N ILE A 220 2.51 -0.84 14.62
CA ILE A 220 3.04 -2.20 14.42
C ILE A 220 4.40 -2.29 15.09
N ILE A 221 4.66 -3.39 15.77
CA ILE A 221 5.98 -3.73 16.31
C ILE A 221 6.47 -5.03 15.69
N CYS A 222 7.69 -5.01 15.17
CA CYS A 222 8.40 -6.18 14.66
C CYS A 222 9.65 -6.39 15.51
N ARG A 223 9.74 -7.51 16.23
CA ARG A 223 10.90 -7.87 17.06
C ARG A 223 11.69 -8.98 16.38
N GLY A 224 12.96 -8.71 16.10
CA GLY A 224 13.92 -9.70 15.60
C GLY A 224 15.08 -9.90 16.57
N GLU A 225 16.10 -10.65 16.14
CA GLU A 225 17.28 -10.89 16.96
C GLU A 225 18.08 -9.60 17.17
N GLY A 226 18.11 -9.10 18.42
CA GLY A 226 18.90 -7.93 18.80
C GLY A 226 18.32 -6.57 18.38
N PHE A 227 17.14 -6.52 17.76
CA PHE A 227 16.50 -5.25 17.39
C PHE A 227 14.97 -5.28 17.57
N THR A 228 14.38 -4.09 17.63
CA THR A 228 12.95 -3.88 17.58
C THR A 228 12.64 -2.74 16.63
N ASP A 229 11.79 -3.02 15.65
CA ASP A 229 11.29 -2.05 14.71
C ASP A 229 9.87 -1.63 15.10
N TYR A 230 9.67 -0.33 15.20
CA TYR A 230 8.37 0.28 15.44
C TYR A 230 7.92 1.02 14.20
N HIS A 231 6.67 0.78 13.81
CA HIS A 231 6.02 1.46 12.69
C HIS A 231 4.77 2.18 13.18
N LEU A 232 4.62 3.44 12.78
CA LEU A 232 3.38 4.20 12.90
C LEU A 232 2.93 4.57 11.51
N SER A 233 1.74 4.13 11.11
CA SER A 233 1.13 4.47 9.84
C SER A 233 -0.08 5.35 10.11
N GLY A 234 0.01 6.62 9.73
CA GLY A 234 -1.00 7.64 9.95
C GLY A 234 -2.00 7.73 8.81
N ALA A 235 -3.18 8.28 9.08
CA ALA A 235 -4.20 8.53 8.08
C ALA A 235 -3.86 9.70 7.12
N GLY A 236 -2.74 10.39 7.30
CA GLY A 236 -2.34 11.54 6.48
C GLY A 236 -1.17 12.30 7.12
N PRO A 237 -0.77 13.45 6.55
CA PRO A 237 0.42 14.16 6.99
C PRO A 237 0.27 14.81 8.37
N ASP A 238 -0.96 15.11 8.77
CA ASP A 238 -1.28 15.68 10.08
C ASP A 238 -1.68 14.63 11.13
N ALA A 239 -1.63 13.34 10.78
CA ALA A 239 -2.03 12.27 11.70
C ALA A 239 -1.09 12.23 12.91
N ARG A 240 -1.64 12.52 14.09
CA ARG A 240 -0.92 12.50 15.36
C ARG A 240 -1.06 11.14 16.01
N MET A 241 0.07 10.47 16.19
CA MET A 241 0.15 9.13 16.75
C MET A 241 1.02 9.17 17.99
N GLN A 242 0.49 8.67 19.10
CA GLN A 242 1.18 8.53 20.37
C GLN A 242 1.04 7.07 20.81
N VAL A 243 2.15 6.43 21.14
CA VAL A 243 2.14 5.03 21.60
C VAL A 243 1.85 4.96 23.10
N GLU A 244 1.02 4.01 23.51
CA GLU A 244 0.73 3.75 24.92
C GLU A 244 1.92 3.10 25.62
N GLY A 245 2.32 3.64 26.77
CA GLY A 245 3.38 3.04 27.61
C GLY A 245 4.80 3.11 27.03
N LEU A 246 5.01 3.77 25.89
CA LEU A 246 6.30 3.92 25.22
C LEU A 246 6.52 5.40 24.85
N PRO A 247 7.73 5.96 25.00
CA PRO A 247 8.01 7.35 24.62
C PRO A 247 8.19 7.47 23.10
N PHE A 248 7.25 6.96 22.31
CA PHE A 248 7.26 7.02 20.86
C PHE A 248 6.04 7.81 20.35
N SER A 249 6.28 8.84 19.56
CA SER A 249 5.24 9.63 18.91
C SER A 249 5.66 10.12 17.53
N ALA A 250 4.66 10.40 16.70
CA ALA A 250 4.87 10.98 15.38
C ALA A 250 3.68 11.83 14.94
N THR A 251 3.95 12.82 14.09
CA THR A 251 2.94 13.52 13.28
C THR A 251 3.33 13.36 11.82
N GLY A 252 2.58 12.55 11.08
CA GLY A 252 2.90 12.22 9.70
C GLY A 252 2.18 11.00 9.16
N ARG A 253 2.36 10.76 7.87
CA ARG A 253 1.78 9.60 7.16
C ARG A 253 2.46 8.30 7.55
N TYR A 254 3.78 8.30 7.74
CA TYR A 254 4.49 7.13 8.20
C TYR A 254 5.73 7.51 9.01
N ALA A 255 5.93 6.83 10.13
CA ALA A 255 7.15 6.92 10.93
C ALA A 255 7.70 5.53 11.24
N PHE A 256 9.02 5.43 11.25
CA PHE A 256 9.76 4.21 11.55
C PHE A 256 10.85 4.50 12.58
N VAL A 257 11.03 3.61 13.54
CA VAL A 257 12.15 3.63 14.49
C VAL A 257 12.68 2.22 14.68
N ARG A 258 13.98 2.00 14.40
CA ARG A 258 14.70 0.80 14.82
C ARG A 258 15.42 1.06 16.12
N VAL A 259 15.21 0.17 17.10
CA VAL A 259 15.83 0.22 18.42
C VAL A 259 16.75 -0.98 18.60
N VAL A 260 17.97 -0.74 19.08
CA VAL A 260 18.96 -1.76 19.48
C VAL A 260 19.44 -1.38 20.88
N ASP A 261 19.47 -2.34 21.81
CA ASP A 261 19.85 -2.12 23.22
C ASP A 261 19.14 -0.93 23.88
N GLY A 262 17.84 -0.75 23.57
CA GLY A 262 17.00 0.31 24.10
C GLY A 262 17.27 1.71 23.52
N ARG A 263 18.12 1.84 22.50
CA ARG A 263 18.43 3.12 21.84
C ARG A 263 17.93 3.15 20.40
N PRO A 264 17.30 4.25 19.94
CA PRO A 264 16.95 4.40 18.54
C PRO A 264 18.23 4.54 17.70
N VAL A 265 18.44 3.62 16.75
CA VAL A 265 19.60 3.60 15.84
C VAL A 265 19.25 4.01 14.42
N LYS A 266 17.97 3.96 14.04
CA LYS A 266 17.43 4.48 12.78
C LYS A 266 16.08 5.12 13.05
N MET A 267 15.80 6.24 12.39
CA MET A 267 14.51 6.92 12.40
C MET A 267 14.18 7.37 10.99
N ALA A 268 12.92 7.23 10.59
CA ALA A 268 12.42 7.76 9.32
C ALA A 268 11.05 8.40 9.52
N LEU A 269 10.77 9.41 8.70
CA LEU A 269 9.48 10.09 8.62
C LEU A 269 9.15 10.34 7.15
N VAL A 270 7.92 10.00 6.76
CA VAL A 270 7.38 10.24 5.43
C VAL A 270 6.15 11.12 5.58
N ASP A 271 6.15 12.22 4.82
CA ASP A 271 5.03 13.16 4.73
C ASP A 271 4.48 13.56 6.11
N GLY A 272 5.26 14.35 6.85
CA GLY A 272 4.92 14.68 8.24
C GLY A 272 5.83 15.74 8.84
N ALA A 273 5.48 16.15 10.06
CA ALA A 273 6.15 17.23 10.78
C ALA A 273 7.13 16.75 11.86
N SER A 274 6.89 15.58 12.47
CA SER A 274 7.77 15.11 13.55
C SER A 274 7.74 13.60 13.78
N VAL A 275 8.86 13.08 14.28
CA VAL A 275 8.98 11.74 14.87
C VAL A 275 9.91 11.83 16.09
N ALA A 276 9.50 11.25 17.21
CA ALA A 276 10.26 11.30 18.46
C ALA A 276 10.26 9.94 19.17
N PHE A 277 11.42 9.51 19.66
CA PHE A 277 11.59 8.30 20.47
C PHE A 277 12.51 8.59 21.66
N GLY A 278 11.96 8.57 22.88
CA GLY A 278 12.72 8.92 24.08
C GLY A 278 13.14 10.39 24.06
N ASP A 279 14.46 10.63 24.10
CA ASP A 279 15.06 11.96 24.02
C ASP A 279 15.47 12.37 22.60
N GLN A 280 15.35 11.48 21.62
CA GLN A 280 15.66 11.76 20.22
C GLN A 280 14.41 12.22 19.47
N ALA A 281 14.54 13.26 18.66
CA ALA A 281 13.46 13.75 17.81
C ALA A 281 13.99 14.29 16.49
N VAL A 282 13.23 14.06 15.42
CA VAL A 282 13.39 14.70 14.12
C VAL A 282 12.16 15.55 13.87
N ASN A 283 12.36 16.83 13.54
CA ASN A 283 11.31 17.75 13.13
C ASN A 283 11.58 18.20 11.71
N LEU A 284 10.54 18.20 10.88
CA LEU A 284 10.60 18.65 9.50
C LEU A 284 9.69 19.87 9.32
N PRO A 285 10.06 20.83 8.45
CA PRO A 285 9.10 21.82 8.00
C PRO A 285 7.96 21.12 7.23
N PRO A 286 6.77 21.75 7.13
CA PRO A 286 5.70 21.25 6.27
C PRO A 286 6.19 20.98 4.86
N CYS A 287 5.64 19.95 4.21
CA CYS A 287 5.98 19.71 2.83
C CYS A 287 5.43 20.85 1.95
N PRO A 288 6.25 21.46 1.06
CA PRO A 288 5.72 22.43 0.13
C PRO A 288 4.68 21.81 -0.80
N GLU A 289 3.59 22.54 -0.96
CA GLU A 289 2.49 22.29 -1.88
C GLU A 289 2.30 23.56 -2.71
N GLY A 290 1.90 23.40 -3.97
CA GLY A 290 1.63 24.51 -4.87
C GLY A 290 0.95 24.02 -6.14
N THR A 291 0.57 24.95 -6.99
CA THR A 291 -0.04 24.67 -8.29
C THR A 291 1.04 24.54 -9.35
N VAL A 292 0.93 23.54 -10.22
CA VAL A 292 1.73 23.45 -11.45
C VAL A 292 1.15 24.43 -12.47
N LEU A 293 1.93 25.47 -12.79
CA LEU A 293 1.57 26.54 -13.70
C LEU A 293 2.03 26.28 -15.14
N GLY A 294 3.00 25.39 -15.30
CA GLY A 294 3.59 25.08 -16.59
C GLY A 294 4.46 23.85 -16.53
N VAL A 295 4.67 23.24 -17.69
CA VAL A 295 5.48 22.04 -17.85
C VAL A 295 6.47 22.31 -18.98
N LEU A 296 7.76 22.25 -18.66
CA LEU A 296 8.85 22.39 -19.62
C LEU A 296 9.32 20.98 -20.03
N ASN A 297 9.54 20.79 -21.32
CA ASN A 297 10.00 19.52 -21.86
C ASN A 297 11.03 19.71 -22.99
N ALA A 298 12.26 19.29 -22.72
CA ALA A 298 13.34 19.32 -23.70
C ALA A 298 13.08 18.49 -24.97
N GLU A 299 12.23 17.46 -24.90
CA GLU A 299 11.84 16.69 -26.10
C GLU A 299 10.93 17.50 -27.05
N THR A 300 10.32 18.61 -26.58
CA THR A 300 9.44 19.49 -27.36
C THR A 300 10.02 20.89 -27.60
N GLY A 301 11.29 21.11 -27.25
CA GLY A 301 12.04 22.33 -27.59
C GLY A 301 12.38 23.27 -26.43
N ASP A 302 12.03 22.93 -25.19
CA ASP A 302 12.51 23.67 -24.00
C ASP A 302 13.97 23.34 -23.65
N ASP A 303 14.60 24.14 -22.81
CA ASP A 303 16.00 23.93 -22.41
C ASP A 303 16.19 22.76 -21.42
N LEU A 304 15.13 22.34 -20.73
CA LEU A 304 15.16 21.29 -19.70
C LEU A 304 13.79 20.62 -19.49
N HIS A 305 13.76 19.57 -18.67
CA HIS A 305 12.52 19.00 -18.14
C HIS A 305 12.23 19.62 -16.77
N ALA A 306 11.09 20.29 -16.61
CA ALA A 306 10.74 20.92 -15.34
C ALA A 306 9.23 21.10 -15.14
N LEU A 307 8.82 21.19 -13.89
CA LEU A 307 7.55 21.77 -13.48
C LEU A 307 7.77 23.21 -13.04
N VAL A 308 6.96 24.14 -13.54
CA VAL A 308 6.89 25.52 -13.04
C VAL A 308 5.80 25.57 -11.98
N VAL A 309 6.13 25.95 -10.76
CA VAL A 309 5.19 25.97 -9.63
C VAL A 309 5.14 27.32 -8.93
N ASP A 310 4.01 27.62 -8.27
CA ASP A 310 3.84 28.80 -7.43
C ASP A 310 4.35 28.63 -5.99
N ALA A 311 4.69 27.40 -5.59
CA ALA A 311 5.23 27.10 -4.28
C ALA A 311 6.59 27.77 -4.06
N ASP A 312 6.76 28.35 -2.87
CA ASP A 312 8.00 28.97 -2.43
C ASP A 312 8.94 27.90 -1.85
N ILE A 313 9.85 27.38 -2.68
CA ILE A 313 10.77 26.30 -2.29
C ILE A 313 12.22 26.78 -2.39
N GLU A 314 13.00 26.52 -1.34
CA GLU A 314 14.41 26.88 -1.31
C GLU A 314 15.21 26.13 -2.39
N PRO A 315 16.05 26.84 -3.19
CA PRO A 315 16.88 26.21 -4.21
C PRO A 315 17.87 25.21 -3.62
N ARG A 316 17.95 24.03 -4.25
CA ARG A 316 18.88 22.96 -3.84
C ARG A 316 18.95 21.88 -4.90
N GLN A 317 19.96 21.02 -4.78
CA GLN A 317 19.98 19.76 -5.51
C GLN A 317 18.89 18.82 -4.99
N GLY A 318 18.36 17.98 -5.88
CA GLY A 318 17.47 16.88 -5.53
C GLY A 318 18.20 15.85 -4.68
N LEU A 319 17.51 15.28 -3.70
CA LEU A 319 18.07 14.20 -2.88
C LEU A 319 18.00 12.87 -3.65
N PRO A 320 18.89 11.91 -3.37
CA PRO A 320 18.80 10.58 -3.95
C PRO A 320 17.42 9.95 -3.71
N GLY A 321 16.76 9.52 -4.77
CA GLY A 321 15.43 8.91 -4.68
C GLY A 321 14.28 9.88 -4.44
N GLU A 322 14.53 11.19 -4.35
CA GLU A 322 13.48 12.19 -4.15
C GLU A 322 12.49 12.21 -5.32
N ARG A 323 11.21 12.38 -4.99
CA ARG A 323 10.12 12.49 -5.96
C ARG A 323 9.24 13.71 -5.63
N VAL A 324 8.87 14.45 -6.66
CA VAL A 324 7.66 15.28 -6.61
C VAL A 324 6.47 14.40 -6.98
N ILE A 325 5.43 14.46 -6.16
CA ILE A 325 4.14 13.84 -6.47
C ILE A 325 3.27 14.93 -7.06
N VAL A 326 2.86 14.73 -8.30
CA VAL A 326 1.89 15.56 -9.01
C VAL A 326 0.51 14.93 -8.80
N GLU A 327 -0.49 15.73 -8.42
CA GLU A 327 -1.89 15.34 -8.38
C GLU A 327 -2.66 16.05 -9.50
N PHE A 328 -3.36 15.27 -10.32
CA PHE A 328 -4.18 15.79 -11.42
C PHE A 328 -5.62 16.07 -10.96
N GLY A 329 -6.39 16.79 -11.77
CA GLY A 329 -7.76 17.18 -11.42
C GLY A 329 -8.74 16.01 -11.22
N ASP A 330 -8.42 14.81 -11.72
CA ASP A 330 -9.17 13.57 -11.46
C ASP A 330 -8.69 12.81 -10.20
N ARG A 331 -7.74 13.40 -9.46
CA ARG A 331 -7.04 12.87 -8.27
C ARG A 331 -6.08 11.71 -8.54
N SER A 332 -5.83 11.37 -9.81
CA SER A 332 -4.71 10.49 -10.13
C SER A 332 -3.40 11.19 -9.80
N THR A 333 -2.37 10.41 -9.48
CA THR A 333 -1.07 10.95 -9.07
C THR A 333 0.07 10.40 -9.91
N PHE A 334 1.14 11.19 -10.04
CA PHE A 334 2.32 10.81 -10.79
C PHE A 334 3.60 11.25 -10.08
N GLY A 335 4.50 10.29 -9.84
CA GLY A 335 5.78 10.53 -9.18
C GLY A 335 6.89 10.82 -10.18
N LEU A 336 7.55 11.97 -10.05
CA LEU A 336 8.63 12.41 -10.94
C LEU A 336 9.92 12.64 -10.15
N GLN A 337 11.05 12.16 -10.68
CA GLN A 337 12.34 12.31 -10.00
C GLN A 337 12.86 13.74 -10.08
N VAL A 338 13.10 14.34 -8.90
CA VAL A 338 13.67 15.68 -8.76
C VAL A 338 15.18 15.60 -8.97
N ALA A 339 15.68 16.33 -9.97
CA ALA A 339 17.11 16.56 -10.17
C ALA A 339 17.56 17.77 -9.35
N GLU A 340 16.79 18.86 -9.38
CA GLU A 340 17.14 20.14 -8.76
C GLU A 340 15.90 21.00 -8.54
N VAL A 341 15.93 21.84 -7.53
CA VAL A 341 14.98 22.94 -7.33
C VAL A 341 15.70 24.26 -7.58
N ARG A 342 15.17 25.09 -8.48
CA ARG A 342 15.72 26.40 -8.86
C ARG A 342 14.68 27.50 -8.72
N ARG A 343 15.14 28.75 -8.60
CA ARG A 343 14.27 29.92 -8.82
C ARG A 343 14.30 30.37 -10.27
N ASP A 344 13.15 30.82 -10.74
CA ASP A 344 12.97 31.55 -11.98
C ASP A 344 12.02 32.73 -11.72
N GLY A 345 12.60 33.92 -11.51
CA GLY A 345 11.85 35.10 -11.07
C GLY A 345 11.16 34.88 -9.73
N ASP A 346 9.83 35.00 -9.72
CA ASP A 346 8.94 34.76 -8.58
C ASP A 346 8.43 33.30 -8.48
N ARG A 347 8.82 32.45 -9.44
CA ARG A 347 8.43 31.04 -9.51
C ARG A 347 9.55 30.11 -9.10
N THR A 348 9.15 28.88 -8.81
CA THR A 348 10.09 27.77 -8.58
C THR A 348 10.02 26.80 -9.75
N LEU A 349 11.18 26.40 -10.24
CA LEU A 349 11.35 25.29 -11.18
C LEU A 349 11.73 24.03 -10.41
N ILE A 350 10.92 22.99 -10.51
CA ILE A 350 11.30 21.63 -10.09
C ILE A 350 11.86 20.93 -11.33
N VAL A 351 13.19 20.95 -11.46
CA VAL A 351 13.92 20.31 -12.57
C VAL A 351 13.89 18.80 -12.38
N LEU A 352 13.54 18.09 -13.45
CA LEU A 352 13.32 16.64 -13.44
C LEU A 352 14.50 15.89 -14.06
N SER A 353 14.75 14.68 -13.56
CA SER A 353 15.79 13.79 -14.12
C SER A 353 15.36 13.09 -15.42
N HIS A 354 14.09 13.22 -15.79
CA HIS A 354 13.50 12.61 -16.97
C HIS A 354 12.33 13.48 -17.46
N ARG A 355 11.80 13.17 -18.66
CA ARG A 355 10.64 13.87 -19.21
C ARG A 355 9.42 13.87 -18.26
N PRO A 356 8.59 14.92 -18.24
CA PRO A 356 7.44 15.04 -17.33
C PRO A 356 6.32 14.01 -17.58
N GLY A 357 6.12 13.59 -18.83
CA GLY A 357 5.10 12.60 -19.19
C GLY A 357 3.68 13.15 -19.39
N PHE A 358 3.44 14.43 -19.15
CA PHE A 358 2.17 15.12 -19.44
C PHE A 358 2.43 16.54 -19.96
N THR A 359 1.41 17.15 -20.57
CA THR A 359 1.38 18.57 -20.94
C THR A 359 0.25 19.27 -20.19
N LEU A 360 0.35 20.60 -20.09
CA LEU A 360 -0.66 21.44 -19.46
C LEU A 360 -1.26 22.42 -20.48
N SER A 361 -2.57 22.63 -20.45
CA SER A 361 -3.25 23.64 -21.25
C SER A 361 -2.77 25.06 -20.88
N GLY A 362 -2.94 26.02 -21.80
CA GLY A 362 -2.46 27.40 -21.59
C GLY A 362 -3.12 28.15 -20.42
N ASP A 363 -4.28 27.68 -19.94
CA ASP A 363 -4.98 28.19 -18.74
C ASP A 363 -4.66 27.38 -17.46
N GLY A 364 -3.85 26.33 -17.56
CA GLY A 364 -3.49 25.48 -16.43
C GLY A 364 -4.61 24.55 -15.94
N GLN A 365 -5.72 24.43 -16.67
CA GLN A 365 -6.93 23.73 -16.21
C GLN A 365 -7.12 22.32 -16.80
N THR A 366 -6.21 21.86 -17.67
CA THR A 366 -6.27 20.50 -18.21
C THR A 366 -4.87 19.95 -18.36
N ALA A 367 -4.62 18.79 -17.75
CA ALA A 367 -3.44 17.98 -18.04
C ALA A 367 -3.75 16.91 -19.10
N THR A 368 -2.80 16.62 -19.97
CA THR A 368 -2.91 15.52 -20.96
C THR A 368 -1.68 14.65 -20.89
N HIS A 369 -1.84 13.34 -20.70
CA HIS A 369 -0.69 12.43 -20.75
C HIS A 369 -0.09 12.38 -22.17
N THR A 370 1.24 12.33 -22.21
CA THR A 370 1.99 12.21 -23.47
C THR A 370 2.12 10.78 -23.98
N HIS A 371 1.63 9.81 -23.21
CA HIS A 371 1.61 8.38 -23.58
C HIS A 371 0.19 7.94 -23.90
N HIS A 372 0.05 7.01 -24.85
CA HIS A 372 -1.24 6.38 -25.18
C HIS A 372 -1.89 5.78 -23.91
N PRO A 373 -3.20 6.00 -23.66
CA PRO A 373 -4.20 6.53 -24.59
C PRO A 373 -4.39 8.05 -24.59
N HIS A 374 -3.42 8.82 -24.06
CA HIS A 374 -3.49 10.28 -23.95
C HIS A 374 -4.71 10.78 -23.15
N PRO A 375 -4.98 10.24 -21.95
CA PRO A 375 -6.08 10.74 -21.12
C PRO A 375 -5.91 12.24 -20.85
N GLU A 376 -7.03 12.95 -20.96
CA GLU A 376 -7.19 14.34 -20.51
C GLU A 376 -7.80 14.33 -19.11
N MET A 377 -7.22 15.10 -18.20
CA MET A 377 -7.66 15.22 -16.81
C MET A 377 -7.98 16.69 -16.55
N PRO A 378 -9.27 17.08 -16.62
CA PRO A 378 -9.70 18.43 -16.31
C PRO A 378 -9.49 18.75 -14.82
N GLY A 379 -9.12 20.00 -14.55
CA GLY A 379 -8.83 20.54 -13.22
C GLY A 379 -7.39 21.04 -13.09
N ALA A 380 -7.17 21.85 -12.06
CA ALA A 380 -5.83 22.30 -11.70
C ALA A 380 -4.94 21.11 -11.31
N VAL A 381 -3.65 21.26 -11.57
CA VAL A 381 -2.62 20.29 -11.20
C VAL A 381 -1.82 20.87 -10.03
N THR A 382 -1.56 20.05 -9.00
CA THR A 382 -0.84 20.45 -7.78
C THR A 382 0.37 19.58 -7.50
#